data_AF-A0A3B9IMZ4-F1
#
_entry.id   AF-A0A3B9IMZ4-F1
#
_cell.length_a   1.000
_cell.length_b   1.000
_cell.length_c   1.000
_cell.angle_alpha   90.00
_cell.angle_beta   90.00
_cell.angle_gamma   90.00
#
_symmetry.space_group_name_H-M   'P 1'
#
loop_
_entity.id
_entity.type
_entity.pdbx_description
1 polymer ?
#
loop_
_entity_poly.entity_id
_entity_poly.type
_entity_poly.pdbx_seq_one_letter_code
_entity_poly.pdbx_strand_id
1 'polypeptide(L)'
;WHLRYPLADGSGRHIVVATTRPETMLGDTAVAVHPDDERYADLVGKEILLPLTGRRIPIVADTYSDPEKGSGAVKITPAHDFN
;
A
#
# COMPACT_ATOMS: atom_id res chain seq x y z
N TRP A 1 -7.52 11.12 -2.12
CA TRP A 1 -7.39 10.31 -3.35
C TRP A 1 -7.40 8.84 -2.96
N HIS A 2 -8.04 7.98 -3.77
CA HIS A 2 -8.00 6.53 -3.61
C HIS A 2 -7.34 5.91 -4.84
N LEU A 3 -6.17 5.32 -4.64
CA LEU A 3 -5.32 4.80 -5.69
C LEU A 3 -5.34 3.27 -5.64
N ARG A 4 -5.47 2.62 -6.79
CA ARG A 4 -5.47 1.15 -6.89
C ARG A 4 -4.08 0.66 -7.28
N TYR A 5 -3.50 -0.21 -6.45
CA TYR A 5 -2.23 -0.87 -6.70
C TYR A 5 -2.53 -2.33 -7.02
N PRO A 6 -2.39 -2.78 -8.28
CA PRO A 6 -2.66 -4.16 -8.63
C PRO A 6 -1.63 -5.09 -8.00
N LEU A 7 -2.06 -6.28 -7.58
CA LEU A 7 -1.14 -7.34 -7.15
C LEU A 7 -0.25 -7.76 -8.31
N ALA A 8 1.01 -8.06 -8.00
CA ALA A 8 2.00 -8.47 -8.99
C ALA A 8 1.86 -9.93 -9.45
N ASP A 9 0.94 -10.70 -8.85
CA ASP A 9 0.66 -12.11 -9.14
C ASP A 9 -0.22 -12.33 -10.38
N GLY A 10 -0.68 -11.25 -11.02
CA GLY A 10 -1.53 -11.32 -12.22
C GLY A 10 -2.98 -11.71 -11.93
N SER A 11 -3.42 -11.76 -10.67
CA SER A 11 -4.78 -12.18 -10.33
C SER A 11 -5.86 -11.15 -10.68
N GLY A 12 -5.48 -9.94 -11.08
CA GLY A 12 -6.39 -8.81 -11.29
C GLY A 12 -6.94 -8.17 -10.00
N ARG A 13 -6.56 -8.69 -8.82
CA ARG A 13 -6.88 -8.05 -7.54
C ARG A 13 -5.99 -6.82 -7.32
N HIS A 14 -6.44 -5.92 -6.47
CA HIS A 14 -5.68 -4.71 -6.12
C HIS A 14 -5.92 -4.34 -4.66
N ILE A 15 -4.97 -3.62 -4.07
CA ILE A 15 -5.15 -2.92 -2.81
C ILE A 15 -5.46 -1.44 -3.09
N VAL A 16 -6.32 -0.84 -2.27
CA VAL A 16 -6.66 0.58 -2.36
C VAL A 16 -5.87 1.33 -1.30
N VAL A 17 -5.12 2.34 -1.71
CA VAL A 17 -4.39 3.24 -0.80
C VAL A 17 -5.06 4.62 -0.81
N ALA A 18 -5.44 5.09 0.37
CA ALA A 18 -5.94 6.44 0.57
C ALA A 18 -4.79 7.41 0.85
N THR A 19 -4.70 8.52 0.11
CA THR A 19 -3.70 9.55 0.35
C THR A 19 -4.18 10.94 -0.03
N THR A 20 -3.63 11.96 0.61
CA THR A 20 -3.78 13.38 0.23
C THR A 20 -2.68 13.86 -0.72
N ARG A 21 -1.58 13.11 -0.86
CA ARG A 21 -0.39 13.46 -1.66
C ARG A 21 -0.14 12.43 -2.78
N PRO A 22 -1.03 12.30 -3.78
CA PRO A 22 -0.92 11.31 -4.84
C PRO A 22 0.38 11.44 -5.66
N GLU A 23 0.93 12.65 -5.77
CA GLU A 23 2.19 12.94 -6.45
C GLU A 23 3.40 12.22 -5.83
N THR A 24 3.36 11.94 -4.52
CA THR A 24 4.44 11.24 -3.83
C THR A 24 4.46 9.73 -4.10
N MET A 25 3.43 9.17 -4.73
CA MET A 25 3.32 7.74 -5.06
C MET A 25 4.56 7.20 -5.77
N LEU A 26 5.20 7.97 -6.65
CA LEU A 26 6.38 7.52 -7.39
C LEU A 26 7.57 7.15 -6.48
N GLY A 27 7.60 7.72 -5.28
CA GLY A 27 8.58 7.42 -4.23
C GLY A 27 8.19 6.27 -3.30
N ASP A 28 7.06 5.62 -3.51
CA ASP A 28 6.60 4.55 -2.61
C ASP A 28 7.53 3.34 -2.67
N THR A 29 7.84 2.82 -1.49
CA THR A 29 8.77 1.68 -1.28
C THR A 29 8.07 0.45 -0.72
N ALA A 30 6.90 0.63 -0.09
CA ALA A 30 6.04 -0.42 0.41
C ALA A 30 4.61 0.11 0.63
N VAL A 31 3.67 -0.79 0.89
CA VAL A 31 2.37 -0.45 1.48
C VAL A 31 2.24 -1.19 2.81
N ALA A 32 1.96 -0.46 3.88
CA ALA A 32 1.79 -1.00 5.22
C ALA A 32 0.30 -1.17 5.56
N VAL A 33 -0.05 -2.31 6.14
CA VAL A 33 -1.40 -2.62 6.65
C VAL A 33 -1.30 -3.12 8.08
N HIS A 34 -2.35 -2.91 8.88
CA HIS A 34 -2.34 -3.44 10.25
C HIS A 34 -2.39 -4.98 10.23
N PRO A 35 -1.63 -5.70 11.08
CA PRO A 35 -1.65 -7.16 11.12
C PRO A 35 -3.02 -7.76 11.44
N ASP A 36 -3.80 -7.08 12.29
CA ASP A 36 -5.15 -7.53 12.68
C ASP A 36 -6.26 -7.09 11.70
N ASP A 37 -5.91 -6.43 10.60
CA ASP A 37 -6.89 -6.07 9.58
C ASP A 37 -7.18 -7.26 8.65
N GLU A 38 -8.24 -8.00 8.96
CA GLU A 38 -8.66 -9.19 8.21
C GLU A 38 -8.86 -8.93 6.70
N ARG A 39 -9.13 -7.68 6.30
CA ARG A 39 -9.28 -7.29 4.87
C ARG A 39 -7.98 -7.49 4.08
N TYR A 40 -6.83 -7.44 4.76
CA TYR A 40 -5.51 -7.47 4.16
C TYR A 40 -4.62 -8.61 4.65
N ALA A 41 -5.09 -9.45 5.57
CA ALA A 41 -4.34 -10.56 6.13
C ALA A 41 -3.75 -11.50 5.04
N ASP A 42 -4.50 -11.76 3.96
CA ASP A 42 -4.03 -12.61 2.86
C ASP A 42 -3.09 -11.90 1.86
N LEU A 43 -2.86 -10.60 2.05
CA LEU A 43 -2.02 -9.77 1.20
C LEU A 43 -0.63 -9.50 1.79
N VAL A 44 -0.46 -9.61 3.10
CA VAL A 44 0.83 -9.41 3.77
C VAL A 44 1.87 -10.37 3.18
N GLY A 45 3.03 -9.83 2.80
CA GLY A 45 4.12 -10.56 2.15
C GLY A 45 3.97 -10.72 0.63
N LYS A 46 2.82 -10.37 0.05
CA LYS A 46 2.68 -10.27 -1.41
C LYS A 46 3.27 -8.96 -1.93
N GLU A 47 3.49 -8.92 -3.24
CA GLU A 47 3.95 -7.72 -3.94
C GLU A 47 2.82 -7.09 -4.75
N ILE A 48 2.87 -5.78 -4.89
CA ILE A 48 2.01 -4.96 -5.75
C ILE A 48 2.86 -4.25 -6.80
N LEU A 49 2.23 -3.87 -7.90
CA LEU A 49 2.84 -3.00 -8.89
C LEU A 49 2.50 -1.55 -8.55
N LEU A 50 3.53 -0.73 -8.43
CA LEU A 50 3.43 0.71 -8.30
C LEU A 50 2.79 1.28 -9.58
N PRO A 51 1.66 2.00 -9.50
CA PRO A 51 1.02 2.55 -10.68
C PRO A 51 1.98 3.42 -11.49
N LEU A 52 1.76 3.44 -12.81
CA LEU A 52 2.56 4.18 -13.82
C LEU A 52 3.97 3.65 -14.06
N THR A 53 4.65 3.10 -13.05
CA THR A 53 6.03 2.63 -13.18
C THR A 53 6.14 1.11 -13.32
N GLY A 54 5.17 0.36 -12.79
CA GLY A 54 5.22 -1.10 -12.76
C GLY A 54 6.26 -1.68 -11.80
N ARG A 55 6.93 -0.84 -10.98
CA ARG A 55 7.88 -1.31 -9.97
C ARG A 55 7.17 -2.17 -8.94
N ARG A 56 7.77 -3.30 -8.56
CA ARG A 56 7.25 -4.14 -7.48
C ARG A 56 7.63 -3.56 -6.12
N ILE A 57 6.65 -3.46 -5.24
CA ILE A 57 6.86 -3.09 -3.84
C ILE A 57 6.06 -4.05 -2.93
N PRO A 58 6.57 -4.40 -1.74
CA PRO A 58 5.91 -5.33 -0.85
C PRO A 58 4.73 -4.70 -0.10
N ILE A 59 3.79 -5.56 0.28
CA ILE A 59 2.81 -5.27 1.34
C ILE A 59 3.37 -5.80 2.66
N VAL A 60 3.51 -4.94 3.65
CA VAL A 60 4.07 -5.27 4.97
C VAL A 60 3.03 -5.11 6.07
N ALA A 61 3.12 -5.95 7.10
CA ALA A 61 2.33 -5.76 8.31
C ALA A 61 3.04 -4.77 9.23
N ASP A 62 2.33 -3.74 9.69
CA ASP A 62 2.83 -2.72 10.60
C ASP A 62 1.71 -2.25 11.53
N THR A 63 1.94 -2.32 12.85
CA THR A 63 0.97 -1.87 13.87
C THR A 63 0.77 -0.35 13.89
N TYR A 64 1.63 0.42 13.23
CA TYR A 64 1.44 1.87 13.05
C TYR A 64 0.29 2.20 12.08
N SER A 65 -0.04 1.30 11.15
CA SER A 65 -1.17 1.48 10.24
C SER A 65 -2.49 1.37 10.98
N ASP A 66 -3.33 2.40 10.89
CA ASP A 66 -4.67 2.43 11.50
C ASP A 66 -5.74 1.90 10.52
N PRO A 67 -6.41 0.76 10.80
CA PRO A 67 -7.45 0.21 9.94
C PRO A 67 -8.64 1.14 9.67
N GLU A 68 -8.94 2.08 10.57
CA GLU A 68 -10.08 3.00 10.47
C GLU A 68 -9.76 4.23 9.61
N LYS A 69 -8.47 4.49 9.34
CA LYS A 69 -8.02 5.67 8.62
C LYS A 69 -7.98 5.44 7.11
N GLY A 70 -8.86 6.13 6.38
CA GLY A 70 -8.88 6.10 4.93
C GLY A 70 -9.24 4.71 4.41
N SER A 71 -8.29 4.02 3.77
CA SER A 71 -8.48 2.62 3.38
C SER A 71 -7.98 1.61 4.43
N GLY A 72 -7.22 2.05 5.43
CA GLY A 72 -6.45 1.17 6.33
C GLY A 72 -5.09 0.72 5.76
N ALA A 73 -4.83 0.97 4.47
CA ALA A 73 -3.55 0.72 3.82
C ALA A 73 -2.79 2.03 3.58
N VAL A 74 -1.56 2.11 4.08
CA VAL A 74 -0.73 3.31 4.07
C VAL A 74 0.45 3.10 3.12
N LYS A 75 0.65 4.02 2.17
CA LYS A 75 1.87 4.04 1.34
C LYS A 75 3.07 4.52 2.14
N ILE A 76 4.20 3.84 2.00
CA ILE A 76 5.46 4.17 2.68
C ILE A 76 6.38 4.91 1.73
N THR A 77 6.67 6.18 2.06
CA THR A 77 7.40 7.14 1.22
C THR A 77 8.55 7.80 1.99
N PRO A 78 9.64 7.09 2.29
CA PRO A 78 10.63 7.54 3.29
C PRO A 78 11.30 8.88 2.97
N ALA A 79 11.43 9.25 1.69
CA ALA A 79 12.03 10.52 1.29
C ALA A 79 11.10 11.74 1.51
N HIS A 80 9.81 11.52 1.79
CA HIS A 80 8.77 12.54 1.79
C HIS A 80 7.79 12.44 2.96
N ASP A 81 7.97 11.46 3.86
CA ASP A 81 7.24 11.30 5.11
C ASP A 81 8.20 10.77 6.18
N PHE A 82 8.05 11.23 7.43
CA PHE A 82 8.88 10.80 8.55
C PHE A 82 8.42 9.49 9.17
N ASN A 83 7.19 9.06 8.87
CA ASN A 83 6.63 7.77 9.26
C ASN A 83 6.96 6.72 8.18
#